data_AF-A0AA38UR19-F1
#
_entry.id   AF-A0AA38UR19-F1
#
_cell.length_a   1.000
_cell.length_b   1.000
_cell.length_c   1.000
_cell.angle_alpha   90.00
_cell.angle_beta   90.00
_cell.angle_gamma   90.00
#
_symmetry.space_group_name_H-M   'P 1'
#
loop_
_entity.id
_entity.type
_entity.pdbx_description
1 polymer ?
#
loop_
_entity_poly.entity_id
_entity_poly.type
_entity_poly.pdbx_seq_one_letter_code
_entity_poly.pdbx_strand_id
1 'polypeptide(L)'
;MRPTNAGKFHPTMPATPGCSYSGLFDIYAMDHQDLCHIYRPEGSQEPQYENLYDALWSDANTDKCTARISLPTAPYGRKFGTALAPVLCDPISERPYDIELTRISHVNQVFYREHEKDCFVTRYNSDVSAAGKLPGVSGKTSVSPVGARDNGVLDSSGNFNLSRVWEKEDEDGKLMEIFEGHMSLRVRYRKNYERKGYGDGFDIGFAFWAIRTNDAG
;
A
#
# COMPACT_ATOMS: atom_id res chain seq x y z
N MET A 1 32.29 -11.37 45.22
CA MET A 1 31.71 -10.22 44.48
C MET A 1 31.02 -10.77 43.25
N ARG A 2 29.70 -10.59 43.13
CA ARG A 2 28.91 -10.97 41.94
C ARG A 2 28.69 -9.70 41.10
N PRO A 3 28.86 -9.71 39.78
CA PRO A 3 28.51 -8.57 38.96
C PRO A 3 26.99 -8.50 38.79
N THR A 4 26.45 -7.32 39.10
CA THR A 4 25.05 -6.92 38.95
C THR A 4 24.73 -6.79 37.47
N ASN A 5 23.82 -7.61 36.95
CA ASN A 5 23.28 -7.45 35.60
C ASN A 5 22.36 -6.22 35.58
N ALA A 6 22.81 -5.15 34.91
CA ALA A 6 21.95 -4.02 34.58
C ALA A 6 20.87 -4.49 33.61
N GLY A 7 19.62 -4.41 34.04
CA GLY A 7 18.46 -4.70 33.20
C GLY A 7 18.46 -3.81 31.97
N LYS A 8 18.44 -4.42 30.78
CA LYS A 8 18.07 -3.74 29.54
C LYS A 8 16.62 -3.30 29.71
N PHE A 9 16.40 -2.00 29.88
CA PHE A 9 15.10 -1.38 29.68
C PHE A 9 14.71 -1.60 28.21
N HIS A 10 13.88 -2.60 27.96
CA HIS A 10 13.02 -2.57 26.79
C HIS A 10 11.92 -1.57 27.12
N PRO A 11 11.78 -0.43 26.41
CA PRO A 11 10.56 0.33 26.51
C PRO A 11 9.44 -0.56 25.99
N THR A 12 8.66 -1.13 26.92
CA THR A 12 7.36 -1.72 26.61
C THR A 12 6.51 -0.57 26.12
N MET A 13 6.35 -0.45 24.80
CA MET A 13 5.46 0.56 24.24
C MET A 13 4.07 0.34 24.84
N PRO A 14 3.44 1.38 25.42
CA PRO A 14 2.04 1.28 25.81
C PRO A 14 1.23 0.91 24.56
N ALA A 15 0.24 0.02 24.71
CA ALA A 15 -0.65 -0.35 23.63
C ALA A 15 -1.33 0.91 23.08
N THR A 16 -0.87 1.36 21.92
CA THR A 16 -1.44 2.48 21.18
C THR A 16 -2.94 2.27 21.02
N PRO A 17 -3.80 3.31 21.14
CA PRO A 17 -5.17 3.21 20.65
C PRO A 17 -5.14 2.62 19.23
N GLY A 18 -5.91 1.56 19.01
CA GLY A 18 -5.74 0.70 17.84
C GLY A 18 -5.78 1.49 16.55
N CYS A 19 -4.74 1.35 15.71
CA CYS A 19 -4.69 1.95 14.38
C CYS A 19 -5.94 1.57 13.58
N SER A 20 -6.71 2.56 13.14
CA SER A 20 -7.80 2.37 12.20
C SER A 20 -7.25 2.29 10.78
N TYR A 21 -7.48 1.18 10.08
CA TYR A 21 -7.08 1.04 8.67
C TYR A 21 -8.23 1.34 7.70
N SER A 22 -9.37 1.79 8.20
CA SER A 22 -10.51 2.16 7.37
C SER A 22 -10.38 3.58 6.84
N GLY A 23 -11.03 3.87 5.71
CA GLY A 23 -11.05 5.20 5.09
C GLY A 23 -10.45 5.22 3.68
N LEU A 24 -10.27 6.44 3.18
CA LEU A 24 -9.65 6.71 1.89
C LEU A 24 -8.16 6.94 2.05
N PHE A 25 -7.37 6.39 1.13
CA PHE A 25 -5.93 6.59 1.08
C PHE A 25 -5.48 6.91 -0.34
N ASP A 26 -4.56 7.87 -0.45
CA ASP A 26 -3.78 8.10 -1.65
C ASP A 26 -2.49 7.26 -1.56
N ILE A 27 -2.21 6.52 -2.62
CA ILE A 27 -1.11 5.57 -2.74
C ILE A 27 -0.07 6.11 -3.71
N TYR A 28 1.20 6.03 -3.31
CA TYR A 28 2.35 6.49 -4.08
C TYR A 28 3.34 5.33 -4.21
N ALA A 29 3.55 4.86 -5.43
CA ALA A 29 4.48 3.77 -5.70
C ALA A 29 5.92 4.15 -5.28
N MET A 30 6.64 3.16 -4.78
CA MET A 30 8.01 3.29 -4.31
C MET A 30 9.06 3.33 -5.45
N ASP A 31 8.63 3.49 -6.71
CA ASP A 31 9.51 3.68 -7.87
C ASP A 31 9.72 5.16 -8.24
N HIS A 32 8.96 6.08 -7.64
CA HIS A 32 9.13 7.53 -7.74
C HIS A 32 10.46 7.97 -7.10
N GLN A 33 11.50 8.14 -7.91
CA GLN A 33 12.87 8.43 -7.43
C GLN A 33 12.95 9.67 -6.52
N ASP A 34 12.23 10.74 -6.84
CA ASP A 34 12.22 11.96 -6.03
C ASP A 34 11.73 11.68 -4.60
N LEU A 35 10.66 10.89 -4.47
CA LEU A 35 10.11 10.50 -3.17
C LEU A 35 11.04 9.54 -2.44
N CYS A 36 11.72 8.63 -3.16
CA CYS A 36 12.76 7.78 -2.58
C CYS A 36 13.90 8.60 -1.97
N HIS A 37 14.35 9.67 -2.66
CA HIS A 37 15.39 10.56 -2.16
C HIS A 37 14.94 11.38 -0.94
N ILE A 38 13.67 11.75 -0.84
CA ILE A 38 13.11 12.42 0.34
C ILE A 38 12.98 11.43 1.51
N TYR A 39 12.42 10.25 1.25
CA TYR A 39 12.25 9.18 2.22
C TYR A 39 13.59 8.71 2.81
N ARG A 40 14.62 8.61 1.98
CA ARG A 40 15.97 8.24 2.42
C ARG A 40 17.03 9.00 1.63
N PRO A 41 17.40 10.21 2.09
CA PRO A 41 18.47 10.98 1.48
C PRO A 41 19.81 10.24 1.52
N GLU A 42 20.71 10.60 0.60
CA GLU A 42 22.05 10.03 0.55
C GLU A 42 22.77 10.20 1.90
N GLY A 43 23.38 9.12 2.39
CA GLY A 43 24.04 9.08 3.69
C GLY A 43 23.11 8.81 4.89
N SER A 44 21.78 8.84 4.72
CA SER A 44 20.85 8.48 5.79
C SER A 44 20.71 6.96 5.97
N GLN A 45 20.79 6.52 7.23
CA GLN A 45 20.49 5.13 7.60
C GLN A 45 19.01 4.91 7.92
N GLU A 46 18.29 5.97 8.30
CA GLU A 46 16.91 5.90 8.79
C GLU A 46 15.94 6.57 7.80
N PRO A 47 14.72 6.02 7.65
CA PRO A 47 13.62 6.70 6.96
C PRO A 47 13.31 8.09 7.53
N GLN A 48 13.11 9.07 6.64
CA GLN A 48 12.70 10.43 6.96
C GLN A 48 11.19 10.58 6.76
N TYR A 49 10.39 9.89 7.59
CA TYR A 49 8.93 9.83 7.43
C TYR A 49 8.23 11.19 7.50
N GLU A 50 8.68 12.10 8.36
CA GLU A 50 8.07 13.43 8.47
C GLU A 50 8.26 14.23 7.16
N ASN A 51 9.48 14.28 6.63
CA ASN A 51 9.76 14.92 5.34
C ASN A 51 9.00 14.27 4.18
N LEU A 52 8.86 12.93 4.21
CA LEU A 52 8.06 12.22 3.22
C LEU A 52 6.58 12.59 3.34
N TYR A 53 6.03 12.68 4.55
CA TYR A 53 4.63 13.05 4.77
C TYR A 53 4.35 14.42 4.16
N ASP A 54 5.20 15.42 4.47
CA ASP A 54 5.07 16.78 3.94
C ASP A 54 5.15 16.81 2.42
N ALA A 55 6.03 15.99 1.83
CA ALA A 55 6.12 15.87 0.38
C ALA A 55 4.85 15.24 -0.21
N LEU A 56 4.36 14.12 0.33
CA LEU A 56 3.16 13.44 -0.14
C LEU A 56 1.90 14.31 -0.01
N TRP A 57 1.86 15.15 1.03
CA TRP A 57 0.76 16.08 1.28
C TRP A 57 0.76 17.31 0.37
N SER A 58 1.90 17.63 -0.25
CA SER A 58 2.03 18.80 -1.12
C SER A 58 1.28 18.63 -2.44
N ASP A 59 0.58 19.68 -2.88
CA ASP A 59 -0.07 19.75 -4.20
C ASP A 59 0.89 19.44 -5.37
N ALA A 60 2.19 19.69 -5.17
CA ALA A 60 3.23 19.40 -6.16
C ALA A 60 3.43 17.91 -6.43
N ASN A 61 2.85 17.01 -5.62
CA ASN A 61 2.93 15.57 -5.81
C ASN A 61 1.56 14.92 -6.03
N THR A 62 0.48 15.70 -6.20
CA THR A 62 -0.86 15.15 -6.50
C THR A 62 -0.87 14.34 -7.79
N ASP A 63 -0.09 14.74 -8.79
CA ASP A 63 0.10 14.04 -10.07
C ASP A 63 0.89 12.72 -9.94
N LYS A 64 1.66 12.55 -8.85
CA LYS A 64 2.39 11.32 -8.52
C LYS A 64 1.52 10.27 -7.82
N CYS A 65 0.27 10.62 -7.48
CA CYS A 65 -0.68 9.67 -6.90
C CYS A 65 -0.88 8.50 -7.88
N THR A 66 -0.45 7.32 -7.46
CA THR A 66 -0.45 6.10 -8.28
C THR A 66 -1.82 5.45 -8.28
N ALA A 67 -2.47 5.44 -7.11
CA ALA A 67 -3.79 4.89 -6.93
C ALA A 67 -4.50 5.54 -5.75
N ARG A 68 -5.82 5.45 -5.72
CA ARG A 68 -6.63 5.76 -4.54
C ARG A 68 -7.34 4.51 -4.08
N ILE A 69 -7.28 4.21 -2.79
CA ILE A 69 -7.98 3.07 -2.20
C ILE A 69 -9.01 3.52 -1.19
N SER A 70 -10.07 2.72 -1.06
CA SER A 70 -11.05 2.82 0.02
C SER A 70 -11.08 1.52 0.78
N LEU A 71 -10.86 1.57 2.09
CA LEU A 71 -10.98 0.43 2.99
C LEU A 71 -12.24 0.59 3.84
N PRO A 72 -13.13 -0.42 3.90
CA PRO A 72 -14.37 -0.33 4.64
C PRO A 72 -14.13 -0.24 6.14
N THR A 73 -15.10 0.29 6.89
CA THR A 73 -15.05 0.25 8.36
C THR A 73 -15.02 -1.18 8.87
N ALA A 74 -14.16 -1.47 9.84
CA ALA A 74 -14.17 -2.74 10.55
C ALA A 74 -15.55 -2.99 11.23
N PRO A 75 -15.98 -4.26 11.39
CA PRO A 75 -15.29 -5.49 11.05
C PRO A 75 -15.25 -5.77 9.54
N TYR A 76 -14.08 -6.17 9.05
CA TYR A 76 -13.88 -6.54 7.66
C TYR A 76 -14.59 -7.86 7.33
N GLY A 77 -15.14 -7.98 6.11
CA GLY A 77 -15.82 -9.19 5.64
C GLY A 77 -17.27 -9.00 5.20
N ARG A 78 -17.89 -7.84 5.48
CA ARG A 78 -19.25 -7.50 5.01
C ARG A 78 -19.27 -6.58 3.79
N LYS A 79 -18.16 -5.86 3.56
CA LYS A 79 -18.00 -4.89 2.49
C LYS A 79 -16.66 -5.09 1.84
N PHE A 80 -16.59 -4.77 0.55
CA PHE A 80 -15.34 -4.72 -0.19
C PHE A 80 -14.73 -3.34 -0.05
N GLY A 81 -13.40 -3.28 -0.07
CA GLY A 81 -12.72 -2.04 -0.41
C GLY A 81 -12.64 -1.88 -1.92
N THR A 82 -12.17 -0.73 -2.36
CA THR A 82 -11.96 -0.43 -3.78
C THR A 82 -10.57 0.14 -3.99
N ALA A 83 -10.06 -0.01 -5.20
CA ALA A 83 -8.86 0.66 -5.67
C ALA A 83 -9.10 1.24 -7.07
N LEU A 84 -8.70 2.49 -7.27
CA LEU A 84 -8.65 3.14 -8.58
C LEU A 84 -7.19 3.44 -8.90
N ALA A 85 -6.65 2.74 -9.89
CA ALA A 85 -5.29 2.95 -10.39
C ALA A 85 -5.39 3.28 -11.89
N PRO A 86 -5.29 4.57 -12.30
CA PRO A 86 -5.52 4.97 -13.69
C PRO A 86 -4.65 4.26 -14.72
N VAL A 87 -3.43 3.89 -14.33
CA VAL A 87 -2.48 3.15 -15.17
C VAL A 87 -2.89 1.70 -15.44
N LEU A 88 -3.74 1.11 -14.58
CA LEU A 88 -4.26 -0.24 -14.75
C LEU A 88 -5.57 -0.16 -15.52
N CYS A 89 -5.46 -0.08 -16.84
CA CYS A 89 -6.58 0.11 -17.74
C CYS A 89 -6.81 -1.06 -18.70
N ASP A 90 -8.04 -1.15 -19.17
CA ASP A 90 -8.41 -2.03 -20.27
C ASP A 90 -7.76 -1.54 -21.57
N PRO A 91 -6.98 -2.37 -22.29
CA PRO A 91 -6.21 -1.91 -23.44
C PRO A 91 -7.06 -1.57 -24.67
N ILE A 92 -8.36 -1.87 -24.66
CA ILE A 92 -9.27 -1.56 -25.77
C ILE A 92 -10.09 -0.31 -25.48
N SER A 93 -10.71 -0.23 -24.31
CA SER A 93 -11.54 0.91 -23.93
C SER A 93 -10.75 2.06 -23.31
N GLU A 94 -9.48 1.81 -22.94
CA GLU A 94 -8.60 2.73 -22.22
C GLU A 94 -9.20 3.20 -20.87
N ARG A 95 -10.16 2.44 -20.34
CA ARG A 95 -10.80 2.73 -19.05
C ARG A 95 -10.06 2.01 -17.93
N PRO A 96 -9.79 2.69 -16.80
CA PRO A 96 -9.26 2.03 -15.61
C PRO A 96 -10.13 0.84 -15.18
N TYR A 97 -9.50 -0.21 -14.67
CA TYR A 97 -10.23 -1.32 -14.07
C TYR A 97 -10.85 -0.89 -12.74
N ASP A 98 -12.11 -1.30 -12.52
CA ASP A 98 -12.72 -1.28 -11.20
C ASP A 98 -12.10 -2.40 -10.35
N ILE A 99 -11.15 -2.07 -9.48
CA ILE A 99 -10.45 -3.05 -8.65
C ILE A 99 -11.16 -3.15 -7.29
N GLU A 100 -11.49 -4.36 -6.89
CA GLU A 100 -12.08 -4.69 -5.58
C GLU A 100 -11.03 -5.25 -4.63
N LEU A 101 -11.11 -4.82 -3.37
CA LEU A 101 -10.34 -5.35 -2.25
C LEU A 101 -11.27 -6.26 -1.42
N THR A 102 -11.01 -7.56 -1.47
CA THR A 102 -11.83 -8.58 -0.82
C THR A 102 -11.03 -9.33 0.25
N ARG A 103 -11.74 -10.11 1.09
CA ARG A 103 -11.13 -10.91 2.17
C ARG A 103 -10.17 -10.09 3.04
N ILE A 104 -10.50 -8.82 3.26
CA ILE A 104 -9.73 -7.93 4.11
C ILE A 104 -9.81 -8.48 5.54
N SER A 105 -8.67 -8.55 6.21
CA SER A 105 -8.58 -8.97 7.60
C SER A 105 -7.50 -8.19 8.32
N HIS A 106 -7.74 -7.86 9.59
CA HIS A 106 -6.67 -7.45 10.49
C HIS A 106 -5.70 -8.62 10.69
N VAL A 107 -4.41 -8.30 10.65
CA VAL A 107 -3.33 -9.25 10.94
C VAL A 107 -2.41 -8.65 11.99
N ASN A 108 -1.93 -9.48 12.91
CA ASN A 108 -0.96 -9.03 13.92
C ASN A 108 0.42 -8.73 13.32
N GLN A 109 0.68 -9.28 12.13
CA GLN A 109 1.88 -9.03 11.36
C GLN A 109 1.53 -9.18 9.87
N VAL A 110 1.85 -8.17 9.07
CA VAL A 110 1.81 -8.28 7.61
C VAL A 110 3.02 -9.05 7.12
N PHE A 111 2.82 -9.95 6.17
CA PHE A 111 3.90 -10.75 5.58
C PHE A 111 4.03 -10.46 4.08
N TYR A 112 5.27 -10.28 3.64
CA TYR A 112 5.63 -10.12 2.23
C TYR A 112 6.48 -11.31 1.77
N ARG A 113 6.22 -11.80 0.57
CA ARG A 113 7.04 -12.80 -0.12
C ARG A 113 8.36 -12.15 -0.56
N GLU A 114 9.40 -12.96 -0.76
CA GLU A 114 10.73 -12.43 -1.13
C GLU A 114 10.70 -11.51 -2.36
N HIS A 115 9.99 -11.88 -3.42
CA HIS A 115 9.87 -11.02 -4.61
C HIS A 115 9.05 -9.74 -4.37
N GLU A 116 8.12 -9.74 -3.39
CA GLU A 116 7.37 -8.54 -3.03
C GLU A 116 8.26 -7.56 -2.25
N LYS A 117 9.21 -8.08 -1.46
CA LYS A 117 10.22 -7.26 -0.76
C LYS A 117 11.14 -6.53 -1.73
N ASP A 118 11.38 -7.10 -2.92
CA ASP A 118 12.22 -6.47 -3.95
C ASP A 118 11.63 -5.16 -4.49
N CYS A 119 10.33 -4.92 -4.29
CA CYS A 119 9.65 -3.69 -4.68
C CYS A 119 9.86 -2.53 -3.69
N PHE A 120 10.31 -2.79 -2.46
CA PHE A 120 10.49 -1.75 -1.43
C PHE A 120 11.82 -1.01 -1.62
N VAL A 121 11.80 0.32 -1.46
CA VAL A 121 13.02 1.18 -1.54
C VAL A 121 14.11 0.74 -0.56
N THR A 122 13.71 0.11 0.54
CA THR A 122 14.61 -0.25 1.64
C THR A 122 15.45 -1.48 1.38
N ARG A 123 15.34 -2.11 0.20
CA ARG A 123 16.15 -3.26 -0.26
C ARG A 123 17.65 -3.04 -0.15
N TYR A 124 18.14 -1.81 -0.09
CA TYR A 124 19.57 -1.51 0.02
C TYR A 124 20.21 -1.85 1.36
N ASN A 125 19.46 -2.17 2.42
CA ASN A 125 20.00 -2.75 3.64
C ASN A 125 19.00 -3.74 4.25
N SER A 126 19.46 -4.93 4.63
CA SER A 126 18.70 -6.16 4.91
C SER A 126 17.71 -6.15 6.08
N ASP A 127 17.35 -5.00 6.61
CA ASP A 127 16.30 -4.80 7.59
C ASP A 127 15.61 -3.46 7.31
N VAL A 128 14.30 -3.40 7.61
CA VAL A 128 13.46 -2.19 7.60
C VAL A 128 12.78 -1.88 6.27
N SER A 129 11.75 -2.64 5.89
CA SER A 129 10.43 -2.02 5.98
C SER A 129 9.82 -2.59 7.25
N ALA A 130 9.67 -1.76 8.29
CA ALA A 130 9.04 -2.21 9.52
C ALA A 130 7.64 -2.80 9.24
N ALA A 131 7.00 -2.40 8.13
CA ALA A 131 5.68 -2.87 7.71
C ALA A 131 5.53 -4.39 7.74
N GLY A 132 6.56 -5.15 7.33
CA GLY A 132 6.54 -6.62 7.31
C GLY A 132 6.66 -7.30 8.68
N LYS A 133 6.81 -6.50 9.74
CA LYS A 133 6.89 -6.92 11.14
C LYS A 133 5.82 -6.23 12.00
N LEU A 134 4.98 -5.39 11.41
CA LEU A 134 3.97 -4.59 12.10
C LEU A 134 2.56 -5.15 11.90
N PRO A 135 1.64 -4.91 12.86
CA PRO A 135 0.23 -5.11 12.64
C PRO A 135 -0.28 -4.32 11.43
N GLY A 136 -1.32 -4.83 10.79
CA GLY A 136 -1.83 -4.24 9.57
C GLY A 136 -3.14 -4.86 9.10
N VAL A 137 -3.42 -4.65 7.82
CA VAL A 137 -4.48 -5.34 7.09
C VAL A 137 -3.90 -6.06 5.88
N SER A 138 -4.45 -7.24 5.62
CA SER A 138 -4.17 -8.03 4.42
C SER A 138 -5.47 -8.36 3.71
N GLY A 139 -5.43 -8.47 2.39
CA GLY A 139 -6.59 -8.76 1.55
C GLY A 139 -6.19 -9.29 0.18
N LYS A 140 -7.20 -9.44 -0.68
CA LYS A 140 -7.08 -9.86 -2.07
C LYS A 140 -7.56 -8.75 -2.99
N THR A 141 -6.87 -8.59 -4.11
CA THR A 141 -7.24 -7.70 -5.20
C THR A 141 -7.78 -8.51 -6.37
N SER A 142 -8.77 -7.98 -7.06
CA SER A 142 -9.28 -8.51 -8.32
C SER A 142 -10.03 -7.42 -9.06
N VAL A 143 -10.15 -7.54 -10.39
CA VAL A 143 -11.10 -6.74 -11.16
C VAL A 143 -12.51 -7.15 -10.76
N SER A 144 -13.40 -6.18 -10.56
CA SER A 144 -14.79 -6.41 -10.16
C SER A 144 -15.48 -7.34 -11.17
N PRO A 145 -16.42 -8.22 -10.74
CA PRO A 145 -17.11 -9.11 -11.66
C PRO A 145 -17.86 -8.39 -12.79
N VAL A 146 -18.31 -7.16 -12.54
CA VAL A 146 -18.97 -6.31 -13.54
C VAL A 146 -17.93 -5.80 -14.54
N GLY A 147 -16.88 -5.14 -14.07
CA GLY A 147 -15.80 -4.62 -14.92
C GLY A 147 -15.11 -5.73 -15.73
N ALA A 148 -14.97 -6.93 -15.15
CA ALA A 148 -14.36 -8.07 -15.83
C ALA A 148 -15.19 -8.57 -17.03
N ARG A 149 -16.52 -8.52 -16.95
CA ARG A 149 -17.41 -8.96 -18.05
C ARG A 149 -17.34 -8.00 -19.23
N ASP A 150 -17.27 -6.71 -18.97
CA ASP A 150 -17.31 -5.67 -20.00
C ASP A 150 -15.94 -5.46 -20.65
N ASN A 151 -14.84 -5.73 -19.91
CA ASN A 151 -13.46 -5.44 -20.35
C ASN A 151 -12.66 -6.70 -20.74
N GLY A 152 -13.34 -7.76 -21.17
CA GLY A 152 -12.69 -8.97 -21.70
C GLY A 152 -11.72 -9.68 -20.76
N VAL A 153 -11.85 -9.48 -19.45
CA VAL A 153 -11.08 -10.19 -18.43
C VAL A 153 -11.65 -11.60 -18.29
N LEU A 154 -10.76 -12.59 -18.35
CA LEU A 154 -11.05 -14.00 -18.11
C LEU A 154 -10.98 -14.30 -16.61
N ASP A 155 -9.89 -13.86 -15.97
CA ASP A 155 -9.61 -14.08 -14.56
C ASP A 155 -8.73 -12.94 -14.03
N SER A 156 -8.83 -12.64 -12.74
CA SER A 156 -7.95 -11.68 -12.09
C SER A 156 -7.74 -11.98 -10.61
N SER A 157 -6.53 -11.75 -10.12
CA SER A 157 -6.19 -11.99 -8.72
C SER A 157 -4.94 -11.23 -8.30
N GLY A 158 -4.81 -10.98 -7.01
CA GLY A 158 -3.59 -10.43 -6.42
C GLY A 158 -3.71 -10.31 -4.91
N ASN A 159 -2.77 -9.59 -4.31
CA ASN A 159 -2.71 -9.36 -2.87
C ASN A 159 -2.71 -7.86 -2.57
N PHE A 160 -3.23 -7.53 -1.39
CA PHE A 160 -3.11 -6.20 -0.81
C PHE A 160 -2.65 -6.33 0.64
N ASN A 161 -1.71 -5.49 1.04
CA ASN A 161 -1.15 -5.44 2.38
C ASN A 161 -0.90 -3.97 2.76
N LEU A 162 -1.20 -3.60 4.00
CA LEU A 162 -1.02 -2.23 4.51
C LEU A 162 -0.71 -2.26 6.01
N SER A 163 0.36 -1.58 6.42
CA SER A 163 0.73 -1.40 7.83
C SER A 163 1.05 0.07 8.09
N ARG A 164 0.65 0.60 9.25
CA ARG A 164 1.06 1.94 9.68
C ARG A 164 2.50 1.88 10.17
N VAL A 165 3.39 2.65 9.57
CA VAL A 165 4.83 2.62 9.88
C VAL A 165 5.30 3.85 10.66
N TRP A 166 4.53 4.94 10.59
CA TRP A 166 4.84 6.18 11.27
C TRP A 166 3.56 6.94 11.61
N GLU A 167 3.58 7.63 12.74
CA GLU A 167 2.54 8.56 13.16
C GLU A 167 3.13 9.72 13.96
N LYS A 168 2.49 10.89 13.87
CA LYS A 168 2.79 12.09 14.64
C LYS A 168 1.52 12.91 14.78
N GLU A 169 1.32 13.60 15.89
CA GLU A 169 0.29 14.63 16.01
C GLU A 169 0.89 15.99 15.67
N ASP A 170 0.19 16.79 14.88
CA ASP A 170 0.56 18.18 14.63
C ASP A 170 0.20 19.11 15.80
N GLU A 171 0.48 20.41 15.65
CA GLU A 171 0.22 21.42 16.69
C GLU A 171 -1.28 21.57 17.00
N ASP A 172 -2.15 21.22 16.05
CA ASP A 172 -3.61 21.25 16.18
C ASP A 172 -4.18 19.91 16.71
N GLY A 173 -3.32 18.92 17.00
CA GLY A 173 -3.69 17.60 17.47
C GLY A 173 -4.25 16.68 16.38
N LYS A 174 -4.06 17.04 15.10
CA LYS A 174 -4.42 16.17 13.98
C LYS A 174 -3.35 15.09 13.82
N LEU A 175 -3.81 13.85 13.71
CA LEU A 175 -2.94 12.70 13.49
C LEU A 175 -2.45 12.66 12.03
N MET A 176 -1.15 12.80 11.85
CA MET A 176 -0.40 12.54 10.63
C MET A 176 0.06 11.08 10.65
N GLU A 177 -0.20 10.35 9.58
CA GLU A 177 0.13 8.91 9.50
C GLU A 177 0.74 8.59 8.14
N ILE A 178 1.78 7.76 8.13
CA ILE A 178 2.26 7.08 6.92
C ILE A 178 2.05 5.59 7.08
N PHE A 179 1.53 5.02 6.01
CA PHE A 179 1.41 3.58 5.83
C PHE A 179 2.36 3.12 4.75
N GLU A 180 2.87 1.91 4.89
CA GLU A 180 3.60 1.20 3.84
C GLU A 180 2.85 -0.07 3.49
N GLY A 181 2.93 -0.47 2.23
CA GLY A 181 2.18 -1.60 1.74
C GLY A 181 2.71 -2.18 0.44
N HIS A 182 2.04 -3.24 0.00
CA HIS A 182 2.26 -3.84 -1.30
C HIS A 182 0.90 -4.19 -1.92
N MET A 183 0.74 -3.87 -3.19
CA MET A 183 -0.42 -4.23 -3.99
C MET A 183 0.04 -4.95 -5.25
N SER A 184 -0.62 -6.05 -5.58
CA SER A 184 -0.45 -6.71 -6.87
C SER A 184 -1.77 -6.93 -7.57
N LEU A 185 -1.73 -7.05 -8.89
CA LEU A 185 -2.86 -7.45 -9.70
C LEU A 185 -2.33 -8.20 -10.92
N ARG A 186 -2.79 -9.44 -11.06
CA ARG A 186 -2.68 -10.22 -12.28
C ARG A 186 -4.03 -10.23 -12.97
N VAL A 187 -4.05 -9.90 -14.25
CA VAL A 187 -5.23 -10.01 -15.12
C VAL A 187 -4.89 -10.98 -16.24
N ARG A 188 -5.82 -11.89 -16.53
CA ARG A 188 -5.78 -12.73 -17.73
C ARG A 188 -6.89 -12.31 -18.66
N TYR A 189 -6.58 -12.16 -19.94
CA TYR A 189 -7.57 -11.80 -20.94
C TYR A 189 -8.28 -13.01 -21.52
N ARG A 190 -9.46 -12.75 -22.09
CA ARG A 190 -10.20 -13.72 -22.90
C ARG A 190 -9.57 -13.83 -24.30
N LYS A 191 -9.80 -14.96 -24.97
CA LYS A 191 -9.25 -15.26 -26.31
C LYS A 191 -9.53 -14.19 -27.38
N ASN A 192 -10.60 -13.40 -27.25
CA ASN A 192 -10.88 -12.32 -28.19
C ASN A 192 -9.88 -11.16 -28.09
N TYR A 193 -9.32 -10.89 -26.91
CA TYR A 193 -8.26 -9.89 -26.72
C TYR A 193 -6.93 -10.43 -27.26
N GLU A 194 -6.60 -11.69 -26.95
CA GLU A 194 -5.42 -12.38 -27.50
C GLU A 194 -5.41 -12.32 -29.04
N ARG A 195 -6.55 -12.62 -29.68
CA ARG A 195 -6.71 -12.57 -31.15
C ARG A 195 -6.54 -11.17 -31.74
N LYS A 196 -6.74 -10.11 -30.95
CA LYS A 196 -6.51 -8.72 -31.36
C LYS A 196 -5.08 -8.25 -31.11
N GLY A 197 -4.22 -9.10 -30.53
CA GLY A 197 -2.80 -8.81 -30.32
C GLY A 197 -2.46 -8.21 -28.95
N TYR A 198 -3.39 -8.15 -28.01
CA TYR A 198 -3.15 -7.57 -26.67
C TYR A 198 -2.45 -8.51 -25.68
N GLY A 199 -2.01 -9.67 -26.12
CA GLY A 199 -1.39 -10.69 -25.26
C GLY A 199 -2.41 -11.44 -24.39
N ASP A 200 -1.88 -12.17 -23.40
CA ASP A 200 -2.66 -13.03 -22.49
C ASP A 200 -3.08 -12.31 -21.19
N GLY A 201 -2.64 -11.07 -20.99
CA GLY A 201 -2.89 -10.30 -19.78
C GLY A 201 -1.68 -9.53 -19.30
N PHE A 202 -1.66 -9.23 -18.00
CA PHE A 202 -0.50 -8.65 -17.31
C PHE A 202 -0.42 -9.16 -15.87
N ASP A 203 0.76 -9.00 -15.27
CA ASP A 203 1.02 -9.26 -13.86
C ASP A 203 1.88 -8.11 -13.32
N ILE A 204 1.34 -7.37 -12.36
CA ILE A 204 2.02 -6.22 -11.76
C ILE A 204 1.96 -6.31 -10.24
N GLY A 205 3.07 -5.92 -9.61
CA GLY A 205 3.16 -5.75 -8.16
C GLY A 205 4.06 -4.57 -7.85
N PHE A 206 3.68 -3.77 -6.86
CA PHE A 206 4.47 -2.63 -6.43
C PHE A 206 4.31 -2.41 -4.92
N ALA A 207 5.40 -1.97 -4.30
CA ALA A 207 5.37 -1.43 -2.94
C ALA A 207 4.98 0.04 -2.99
N PHE A 208 4.41 0.54 -1.90
CA PHE A 208 3.91 1.91 -1.87
C PHE A 208 3.98 2.53 -0.48
N TRP A 209 4.01 3.86 -0.46
CA TRP A 209 3.60 4.66 0.68
C TRP A 209 2.14 5.06 0.53
N ALA A 210 1.43 5.23 1.64
CA ALA A 210 0.07 5.72 1.64
C ALA A 210 -0.16 6.71 2.79
N ILE A 211 -0.96 7.72 2.49
CA ILE A 211 -1.47 8.72 3.44
C ILE A 211 -2.99 8.76 3.35
N ARG A 212 -3.66 9.26 4.39
CA ARG A 212 -5.11 9.46 4.31
C ARG A 212 -5.43 10.57 3.31
N THR A 213 -6.45 10.34 2.47
CA THR A 213 -6.90 11.31 1.47
C THR A 213 -7.54 12.53 2.12
N ASN A 214 -7.31 13.70 1.52
CA ASN A 214 -7.92 14.98 1.90
C ASN A 214 -9.32 15.21 1.33
N ASP A 215 -9.68 14.50 0.25
CA ASP A 215 -11.00 14.59 -0.32
C ASP A 215 -12.02 14.00 0.66
N ALA A 216 -12.79 14.88 1.31
CA ALA A 216 -14.11 14.54 1.76
C ALA A 216 -14.92 14.20 0.51
N GLY A 217 -14.96 12.91 0.16
CA GLY A 217 -15.72 12.42 -0.99
C GLY A 217 -17.18 12.85 -0.98
#